data_AF-A0A0D1Y5L3-F1
#
_entry.id   AF-A0A0D1Y5L3-F1
#
_cell.length_a   1.000
_cell.length_b   1.000
_cell.length_c   1.000
_cell.angle_alpha   90.00
_cell.angle_beta   90.00
_cell.angle_gamma   90.00
#
_symmetry.space_group_name_H-M   'P 1'
#
loop_
_entity.id
_entity.type
_entity.pdbx_description
1 polymer ?
#
loop_
_entity_poly.entity_id
_entity_poly.type
_entity_poly.pdbx_seq_one_letter_code
_entity_poly.pdbx_strand_id
1 'polypeptide(L)'
;MASRGGMYAKMAAVYGITYTYSYIQTTTLPSPHALTPSEGEVFKSFSPDLQKRNLELRDQRTKDYEIFLSQLKEYSKSDKPIWVAAAEAQAKAREELQVKEAQEKSLQQKMREEMRAAQVQGR
;
A
#
# COMPACT_ATOMS: atom_id res chain seq x y z
N MET A 1 -4.83 -24.26 -62.78
CA MET A 1 -4.31 -23.77 -61.48
C MET A 1 -5.11 -22.54 -61.09
N ALA A 2 -5.92 -22.60 -60.02
CA ALA A 2 -6.77 -21.47 -59.63
C ALA A 2 -5.92 -20.30 -59.13
N SER A 3 -6.15 -19.11 -59.70
CA SER A 3 -5.40 -17.90 -59.38
C SER A 3 -5.55 -17.53 -57.90
N ARG A 4 -4.43 -17.51 -57.17
CA ARG A 4 -4.37 -17.07 -55.77
C ARG A 4 -4.50 -15.55 -55.63
N GLY A 5 -4.65 -14.80 -56.73
CA GLY A 5 -4.69 -13.33 -56.74
C GLY A 5 -5.83 -12.75 -55.89
N GLY A 6 -7.01 -13.36 -55.91
CA GLY A 6 -8.13 -12.93 -55.06
C GLY A 6 -7.90 -13.15 -53.56
N MET A 7 -7.10 -14.15 -53.19
CA MET A 7 -6.72 -14.41 -51.80
C MET A 7 -5.72 -13.36 -51.31
N TYR A 8 -4.71 -13.02 -52.12
CA TYR A 8 -3.74 -11.97 -51.78
C TYR A 8 -4.39 -10.59 -51.68
N ALA A 9 -5.37 -10.26 -52.54
CA ALA A 9 -6.12 -9.01 -52.45
C ALA A 9 -6.91 -8.90 -51.12
N LYS A 10 -7.54 -9.99 -50.68
CA LYS A 10 -8.23 -10.04 -49.39
C LYS A 10 -7.26 -9.91 -48.21
N MET A 11 -6.13 -10.62 -48.26
CA MET A 11 -5.10 -10.52 -47.21
C MET A 11 -4.48 -9.12 -47.14
N ALA A 12 -4.26 -8.45 -48.27
CA ALA A 12 -3.78 -7.07 -48.32
C ALA A 12 -4.81 -6.08 -47.74
N ALA A 13 -6.10 -6.26 -48.05
CA ALA A 13 -7.16 -5.44 -47.48
C ALA A 13 -7.28 -5.61 -45.96
N VAL A 14 -7.25 -6.86 -45.46
CA VAL A 14 -7.26 -7.15 -44.03
C VAL A 14 -6.03 -6.55 -43.35
N TYR A 15 -4.84 -6.72 -43.92
CA TYR A 15 -3.61 -6.17 -43.37
C TYR A 15 -3.64 -4.64 -43.30
N GLY A 16 -4.14 -3.99 -44.35
CA GLY A 16 -4.31 -2.54 -44.39
C GLY A 16 -5.29 -2.03 -43.32
N ILE A 17 -6.41 -2.71 -43.12
CA ILE A 17 -7.38 -2.37 -42.08
C ILE A 17 -6.78 -2.57 -40.67
N THR A 18 -6.11 -3.70 -40.41
CA THR A 18 -5.49 -3.96 -39.10
C THR A 18 -4.35 -2.99 -38.79
N TYR A 19 -3.53 -2.65 -39.80
CA TYR A 19 -2.39 -1.77 -39.62
C TYR A 19 -2.84 -0.32 -39.37
N THR A 20 -3.88 0.14 -40.07
CA THR A 20 -4.47 1.47 -39.84
C THR A 20 -5.21 1.56 -38.51
N TYR A 21 -5.95 0.52 -38.12
CA TYR A 21 -6.65 0.48 -36.83
C TYR A 21 -5.67 0.53 -35.63
N SER A 22 -4.56 -0.21 -35.71
CA SER A 22 -3.50 -0.17 -34.70
C SER A 22 -2.82 1.19 -34.61
N TYR A 23 -2.67 1.91 -35.73
CA TYR A 23 -2.01 3.22 -35.77
C TYR A 23 -2.89 4.32 -35.18
N ILE A 24 -4.21 4.24 -35.41
CA ILE A 24 -5.18 5.19 -34.86
C ILE A 24 -5.26 5.03 -33.33
N GLN A 25 -5.27 3.80 -32.81
CA GLN A 25 -5.38 3.55 -31.36
C GLN A 25 -4.20 4.13 -30.55
N THR A 26 -2.98 4.16 -31.11
CA THR A 26 -1.79 4.73 -30.45
C THR A 26 -1.67 6.26 -30.59
N THR A 27 -2.32 6.88 -31.59
CA THR A 27 -2.27 8.35 -31.76
C THR A 27 -3.44 9.09 -31.11
N THR A 28 -4.59 8.44 -30.93
CA THR A 28 -5.78 9.10 -30.34
C THR A 28 -5.93 8.86 -28.84
N LEU A 29 -5.35 7.80 -28.28
CA LEU A 29 -5.32 7.62 -26.84
C LEU A 29 -4.18 8.48 -26.26
N PRO A 30 -4.47 9.42 -25.35
CA PRO A 30 -3.42 10.15 -24.68
C PRO A 30 -2.50 9.14 -24.00
N SER A 31 -1.19 9.28 -24.23
CA SER A 31 -0.17 8.51 -23.51
C SER A 31 -0.51 8.50 -22.01
N PRO A 32 -0.38 7.38 -21.28
CA PRO A 32 -0.72 7.31 -19.86
C PRO A 32 -0.03 8.39 -19.01
N HIS A 33 1.07 8.97 -19.51
CA HIS A 33 1.76 10.12 -18.93
C HIS A 33 0.93 11.42 -18.89
N ALA A 34 -0.03 11.62 -19.79
CA ALA A 34 -0.90 12.80 -19.79
C ALA A 34 -2.01 12.72 -18.71
N LEU A 35 -2.26 11.53 -18.17
CA LEU A 35 -3.23 11.30 -17.09
C LEU A 35 -2.57 11.33 -15.70
N THR A 36 -1.25 11.11 -15.64
CA THR A 36 -0.49 11.27 -14.41
C THR A 36 -0.18 12.75 -14.21
N PRO A 37 -0.74 13.41 -13.17
CA PRO A 37 -0.43 14.80 -12.88
C PRO A 37 1.08 14.99 -12.68
N SER A 38 1.62 16.12 -13.13
CA SER A 38 3.07 16.38 -13.04
C SER A 38 3.51 16.56 -11.58
N GLU A 39 4.81 16.41 -11.31
CA GLU A 39 5.37 16.47 -9.95
C GLU A 39 4.95 17.78 -9.24
N GLY A 40 4.10 17.65 -8.22
CA GLY A 40 3.64 18.78 -7.39
C GLY A 40 2.35 19.48 -7.85
N GLU A 41 1.77 19.14 -9.01
CA GLU A 41 0.44 19.66 -9.40
C GLU A 41 -0.66 19.23 -8.42
N VAL A 42 -0.63 17.97 -7.99
CA VAL A 42 -1.56 17.44 -6.98
C VAL A 42 -1.41 18.20 -5.67
N PHE A 43 -0.17 18.53 -5.27
CA PHE A 43 0.08 19.25 -4.03
C PHE A 43 -0.51 20.68 -4.04
N LYS A 44 -0.41 21.37 -5.18
CA LYS A 44 -0.97 22.72 -5.38
C LYS A 44 -2.50 22.75 -5.33
N SER A 45 -3.16 21.64 -5.69
CA SER A 45 -4.62 21.53 -5.67
C SER A 45 -5.21 21.38 -4.26
N PHE A 46 -4.40 21.02 -3.25
CA PHE A 46 -4.86 20.84 -1.88
C PHE A 46 -5.07 22.18 -1.15
N SER A 47 -5.98 22.19 -0.16
CA SER A 47 -6.15 23.32 0.75
C SER A 47 -4.86 23.59 1.57
N PRO A 48 -4.61 24.83 2.01
CA PRO A 48 -3.37 25.19 2.71
C PRO A 48 -3.11 24.38 3.98
N ASP A 49 -4.16 23.98 4.70
CA ASP A 49 -4.03 23.15 5.90
C ASP A 49 -3.57 21.73 5.57
N LEU A 50 -4.10 21.15 4.49
CA LEU A 50 -3.68 19.84 4.00
C LEU A 50 -2.27 19.87 3.44
N GLN A 51 -1.85 20.97 2.81
CA GLN A 51 -0.47 21.14 2.36
C GLN A 51 0.51 21.10 3.55
N LYS A 52 0.23 21.85 4.62
CA LYS A 52 1.04 21.85 5.85
C LYS A 52 1.11 20.47 6.47
N ARG A 53 -0.05 19.81 6.66
CA ARG A 53 -0.11 18.45 7.21
C ARG A 53 0.65 17.44 6.36
N ASN A 54 0.60 17.57 5.03
CA ASN A 54 1.36 16.69 4.14
C ASN A 54 2.88 16.87 4.29
N LEU A 55 3.35 18.09 4.55
CA LEU A 55 4.76 18.38 4.79
C LEU A 55 5.20 17.81 6.14
N GLU A 56 4.41 18.02 7.20
CA GLU A 56 4.69 17.49 8.54
C GLU A 56 4.72 15.95 8.57
N LEU A 57 3.77 15.31 7.89
CA LEU A 57 3.67 13.84 7.84
C LEU A 57 4.61 13.21 6.80
N ARG A 58 5.38 13.99 6.03
CA ARG A 58 6.25 13.44 4.98
C ARG A 58 7.29 12.48 5.53
N ASP A 59 7.94 12.86 6.63
CA ASP A 59 8.98 12.05 7.25
C ASP A 59 8.39 10.79 7.90
N GLN A 60 7.23 10.93 8.54
CA GLN A 60 6.49 9.79 9.12
C GLN A 60 6.10 8.80 8.02
N ARG A 61 5.50 9.27 6.92
CA ARG A 61 5.13 8.41 5.78
C ARG A 61 6.32 7.69 5.16
N THR A 62 7.47 8.36 5.08
CA THR A 62 8.70 7.73 4.56
C THR A 62 9.13 6.57 5.47
N LYS A 63 9.14 6.79 6.78
CA LYS A 63 9.47 5.75 7.77
C LYS A 63 8.45 4.61 7.77
N ASP A 64 7.16 4.93 7.75
CA ASP A 64 6.09 3.93 7.72
C ASP A 64 6.17 3.08 6.44
N TYR A 65 6.55 3.69 5.32
CA TYR A 65 6.76 3.00 4.06
C TYR A 65 7.95 2.02 4.12
N GLU A 66 9.08 2.44 4.71
CA GLU A 66 10.23 1.55 4.92
C GLU A 66 9.88 0.36 5.83
N ILE A 67 9.13 0.63 6.92
CA ILE A 67 8.63 -0.40 7.83
C ILE A 67 7.72 -1.37 7.06
N PHE A 68 6.77 -0.84 6.28
CA PHE A 68 5.87 -1.66 5.46
C PHE A 68 6.63 -2.54 4.48
N LEU A 69 7.64 -2.01 3.77
CA LEU A 69 8.48 -2.81 2.87
C LEU A 69 9.25 -3.89 3.61
N SER A 70 9.72 -3.62 4.83
CA SER A 70 10.41 -4.62 5.64
C SER A 70 9.46 -5.78 6.03
N GLN A 71 8.22 -5.47 6.42
CA GLN A 71 7.20 -6.46 6.73
C GLN A 71 6.78 -7.25 5.49
N LEU A 72 6.63 -6.57 4.35
CA LEU A 72 6.27 -7.21 3.09
C LEU A 72 7.34 -8.21 2.63
N LYS A 73 8.62 -7.84 2.77
CA LYS A 73 9.75 -8.74 2.51
C LYS A 73 9.72 -9.96 3.44
N GLU A 74 9.33 -9.78 4.69
CA GLU A 74 9.20 -10.89 5.64
C GLU A 74 8.05 -11.81 5.27
N TYR A 75 6.87 -11.27 4.95
CA TYR A 75 5.71 -12.06 4.54
C TYR A 75 5.93 -12.81 3.23
N SER A 76 6.71 -12.22 2.30
CA SER A 76 7.08 -12.85 1.03
C SER A 76 7.96 -14.09 1.21
N LYS A 77 8.60 -14.30 2.37
CA LYS A 77 9.37 -15.53 2.64
C LYS A 77 8.48 -16.72 2.98
N SER A 78 7.20 -16.47 3.32
CA SER A 78 6.25 -17.53 3.60
C SER A 78 5.58 -18.01 2.31
N ASP A 79 5.29 -19.30 2.22
CA ASP A 79 4.52 -19.88 1.10
C ASP A 79 3.03 -19.50 1.15
N LYS A 80 2.60 -18.75 2.17
CA LYS A 80 1.22 -18.29 2.32
C LYS A 80 1.00 -17.03 1.48
N PRO A 81 -0.25 -16.76 1.03
CA PRO A 81 -0.58 -15.48 0.44
C PRO A 81 -0.27 -14.32 1.40
N ILE A 82 0.31 -13.24 0.88
CA ILE A 82 0.78 -12.08 1.68
C ILE A 82 -0.30 -11.54 2.62
N TRP A 83 -1.56 -11.51 2.18
CA TRP A 83 -2.68 -11.02 2.98
C TRP A 83 -3.01 -11.92 4.18
N VAL A 84 -2.81 -13.24 4.06
CA VAL A 84 -2.98 -14.19 5.17
C VAL A 84 -1.85 -14.02 6.18
N ALA A 85 -0.60 -13.95 5.71
CA ALA A 85 0.56 -13.72 6.56
C ALA A 85 0.48 -12.38 7.32
N ALA A 86 0.01 -11.32 6.66
CA ALA A 86 -0.22 -10.02 7.29
C ALA A 86 -1.32 -10.07 8.36
N ALA A 87 -2.44 -10.77 8.09
CA ALA A 87 -3.52 -10.94 9.06
C ALA A 87 -3.08 -11.73 10.30
N GLU A 88 -2.30 -12.81 10.11
CA GLU A 88 -1.70 -13.59 11.21
C GLU A 88 -0.73 -12.73 12.05
N ALA A 89 0.12 -11.94 11.40
CA ALA A 89 1.03 -11.04 12.11
C ALA A 89 0.28 -9.95 12.89
N GLN A 90 -0.81 -9.41 12.32
CA GLN A 90 -1.64 -8.43 13.02
C GLN A 90 -2.37 -9.04 14.22
N ALA A 91 -2.85 -10.28 14.10
CA ALA A 91 -3.47 -11.01 15.21
C ALA A 91 -2.49 -11.21 16.37
N LYS A 92 -1.27 -11.69 16.07
CA LYS A 92 -0.20 -11.84 17.06
C LYS A 92 0.17 -10.52 17.74
N ALA A 93 0.31 -9.44 16.96
CA ALA A 93 0.63 -8.12 17.53
C ALA A 93 -0.46 -7.61 18.49
N ARG A 94 -1.74 -7.90 18.20
CA ARG A 94 -2.86 -7.56 19.11
C ARG A 94 -2.84 -8.39 20.38
N GLU A 95 -2.56 -9.68 20.28
CA GLU A 95 -2.44 -10.57 21.45
C GLU A 95 -1.28 -10.13 22.35
N GLU A 96 -0.12 -9.83 21.77
CA GLU A 96 1.03 -9.33 22.52
C GLU A 96 0.75 -8.01 23.24
N LEU A 97 0.01 -7.09 22.60
CA LEU A 97 -0.44 -5.85 23.23
C LEU A 97 -1.37 -6.13 24.42
N GLN A 98 -2.34 -7.02 24.26
CA GLN A 98 -3.25 -7.39 25.35
C GLN A 98 -2.51 -8.04 26.53
N VAL A 99 -1.54 -8.91 26.25
CA VAL A 99 -0.71 -9.52 27.29
C VAL A 99 0.13 -8.47 28.02
N LYS A 100 0.75 -7.54 27.28
CA LYS A 100 1.53 -6.43 27.88
C LYS A 100 0.64 -5.55 28.77
N GLU A 101 -0.53 -5.15 28.28
CA GLU A 101 -1.47 -4.35 29.07
C GLU A 101 -1.95 -5.08 30.33
N ALA A 102 -2.21 -6.38 30.25
CA ALA A 102 -2.59 -7.19 31.40
C ALA A 102 -1.46 -7.28 32.43
N GLN A 103 -0.22 -7.47 31.97
CA GLN A 103 0.96 -7.46 32.83
C GLN A 103 1.15 -6.12 33.52
N GLU A 104 1.08 -5.01 32.79
CA GLU A 104 1.19 -3.66 33.35
C GLU A 104 0.11 -3.38 34.40
N LYS A 105 -1.15 -3.77 34.13
CA LYS A 105 -2.24 -3.65 35.10
C LYS A 105 -1.97 -4.47 36.37
N SER A 106 -1.45 -5.69 36.23
CA SER A 106 -1.12 -6.53 37.38
C SER A 106 0.03 -5.95 38.22
N LEU A 107 1.04 -5.36 37.58
CA LEU A 107 2.15 -4.67 38.26
C LEU A 107 1.66 -3.42 38.98
N GLN A 108 0.83 -2.61 38.33
CA GLN A 108 0.19 -1.42 38.91
C GLN A 108 -0.66 -1.79 40.14
N GLN A 109 -1.39 -2.90 40.10
CA GLN A 109 -2.18 -3.37 41.25
C GLN A 109 -1.29 -3.77 42.42
N LYS A 110 -0.23 -4.55 42.17
CA LYS A 110 0.74 -4.94 43.20
C LYS A 110 1.40 -3.73 43.86
N MET A 111 1.86 -2.75 43.06
CA MET A 111 2.44 -1.51 43.60
C MET A 111 1.43 -0.73 44.48
N ARG A 112 0.15 -0.68 44.07
CA ARG A 112 -0.90 -0.03 44.88
C ARG A 112 -1.21 -0.79 46.18
N GLU A 113 -1.06 -2.11 46.19
CA GLU A 113 -1.22 -2.92 47.41
C GLU A 113 -0.04 -2.74 48.36
N GLU A 114 1.18 -2.74 47.85
CA GLU A 114 2.39 -2.47 48.63
C GLU A 114 2.37 -1.07 49.27
N MET A 115 1.98 -0.03 48.51
CA MET A 115 1.82 1.32 49.07
C MET A 115 0.76 1.39 50.17
N ARG A 116 -0.37 0.67 50.01
CA ARG A 116 -1.41 0.60 51.04
C ARG A 116 -0.93 -0.14 52.29
N ALA A 117 -0.18 -1.22 52.14
CA ALA A 117 0.39 -1.98 53.26
C ALA A 117 1.45 -1.17 54.03
N ALA A 118 2.34 -0.46 53.33
CA ALA A 118 3.35 0.41 53.94
C ALA A 118 2.71 1.60 54.72
N GLN A 119 1.60 2.14 54.23
CA GLN A 119 0.89 3.24 54.87
C GLN A 119 0.16 2.81 56.17
N VAL A 120 -0.22 1.53 56.27
CA VAL A 120 -0.82 0.95 57.49
C VAL A 120 0.24 0.57 58.52
N GLN A 121 1.43 0.13 58.09
CA GLN A 121 2.55 -0.18 59.01
C GLN A 121 3.23 1.06 59.60
N GLY A 122 3.10 2.24 58.95
CA GLY A 122 3.70 3.49 59.40
C GLY A 122 2.87 4.32 60.37
N ARG A 123 1.81 3.77 60.98
CA ARG A 123 0.90 4.44 61.91
C ARG A 123 0.77 3.64 63.20
#